data_AF-A0AAN7TYV5-F1
#
_entry.id   AF-A0AAN7TYV5-F1
#
_cell.length_a   1.000
_cell.length_b   1.000
_cell.length_c   1.000
_cell.angle_alpha   90.00
_cell.angle_beta   90.00
_cell.angle_gamma   90.00
#
_symmetry.space_group_name_H-M   'P 1'
#
loop_
_entity.id
_entity.type
_entity.pdbx_description
1 polymer ?
#
loop_
_entity_poly.entity_id
_entity_poly.type
_entity_poly.pdbx_seq_one_letter_code
_entity_poly.pdbx_strand_id
1 'polypeptide(L)'
;MSCNNKKSIYRLQHQHQHQHQHQHQHQHQHQHQYQHQHQHQQQQQQQQQQQQQQQQQQQQQQQQQQQQQQQKKDGLSNDLFYKAWGNIVIFKNIFRYVRIFKKNEKVTLKSRKELLEYTEREFITSLIFLGKETLQVGDLPINCNLKEVWLTQNIHSNLHGSVIPFGVETLKFSRHSNTFITPITQISTFPSSLVKLDGVFLGKDIFKHMKFSIYETFKEKQKRNKKENSIIIPPNLKSVFFCYLPNISGMNKGEGNVVLSKGLNEIYFSSVWNNQGVLLRKGDIPEGISRISMLGYQLKNILNKDILPSSTKDLSISYGNIDGNNNNIGSFGCLPLGIEKLFINLFCNIEKDSLLYRCVNIKDLTIFGGLNYYQLKIKPDSLPKNLISLSFEYCKLQIKTGMIPFGVKNLKLELDLGDNEYNSNSIEIGSIPSSVETLSLNGFITENEIFPPSLTHLIYFNIEMESLTKDKLTSYFSLLPKSITSLTIDQKFQNLNLTLPDTIKKINYKLDQ
;
A
#
# COMPACT_ATOMS: atom_id res chain seq x y z
N MET A 1 -13.49 94.10 70.68
CA MET A 1 -13.96 95.31 69.97
C MET A 1 -13.81 95.06 68.48
N SER A 2 -14.78 94.39 67.85
CA SER A 2 -15.96 94.93 67.14
C SER A 2 -15.62 95.67 65.84
N CYS A 3 -16.37 95.35 64.77
CA CYS A 3 -16.28 95.81 63.38
C CYS A 3 -15.20 95.17 62.46
N ASN A 4 -15.43 93.93 62.01
CA ASN A 4 -14.93 93.49 60.68
C ASN A 4 -15.63 92.27 60.05
N ASN A 5 -16.93 92.05 60.29
CA ASN A 5 -17.59 90.81 59.84
C ASN A 5 -18.88 90.99 59.02
N LYS A 6 -19.00 92.10 58.26
CA LYS A 6 -20.19 92.36 57.40
C LYS A 6 -19.90 92.56 55.91
N LYS A 7 -18.64 92.49 55.45
CA LYS A 7 -18.29 92.58 54.01
C LYS A 7 -18.04 91.22 53.31
N SER A 8 -18.09 90.11 54.04
CA SER A 8 -17.85 88.76 53.49
C SER A 8 -19.12 88.13 52.86
N ILE A 9 -20.30 88.41 53.41
CA ILE A 9 -21.53 87.69 53.02
C ILE A 9 -22.11 88.17 51.67
N TYR A 10 -21.98 89.45 51.33
CA TYR A 10 -22.48 89.98 50.05
C TYR A 10 -21.63 89.59 48.82
N ARG A 11 -20.35 89.20 48.99
CA ARG A 11 -19.55 88.66 47.87
C ARG A 11 -19.89 87.20 47.55
N LEU A 12 -20.29 86.40 48.54
CA LEU A 12 -20.64 84.99 48.35
C LEU A 12 -21.99 84.82 47.64
N GLN A 13 -22.98 85.67 47.89
CA GLN A 13 -24.31 85.53 47.29
C GLN A 13 -24.36 85.93 45.81
N HIS A 14 -23.62 86.98 45.43
CA HIS A 14 -23.49 87.38 44.01
C HIS A 14 -22.63 86.41 43.19
N GLN A 15 -21.63 85.77 43.81
CA GLN A 15 -20.80 84.76 43.15
C GLN A 15 -21.57 83.45 42.93
N HIS A 16 -22.48 83.09 43.85
CA HIS A 16 -23.34 81.90 43.70
C HIS A 16 -24.42 82.06 42.62
N GLN A 17 -25.01 83.25 42.47
CA GLN A 17 -26.02 83.47 41.43
C GLN A 17 -25.42 83.50 40.02
N HIS A 18 -24.21 84.06 39.87
CA HIS A 18 -23.47 83.97 38.61
C HIS A 18 -22.98 82.55 38.30
N GLN A 19 -22.58 81.77 39.31
CA GLN A 19 -22.23 80.36 39.12
C GLN A 19 -23.42 79.54 38.64
N HIS A 20 -24.61 79.73 39.22
CA HIS A 20 -25.79 78.96 38.82
C HIS A 20 -26.25 79.27 37.39
N GLN A 21 -26.20 80.54 36.96
CA GLN A 21 -26.52 80.91 35.59
C GLN A 21 -25.50 80.37 34.58
N HIS A 22 -24.21 80.41 34.92
CA HIS A 22 -23.16 79.82 34.07
C HIS A 22 -23.28 78.29 33.98
N GLN A 23 -23.65 77.63 35.08
CA GLN A 23 -23.79 76.17 35.12
C GLN A 23 -25.00 75.69 34.32
N HIS A 24 -26.11 76.44 34.34
CA HIS A 24 -27.27 76.14 33.49
C HIS A 24 -27.00 76.37 32.02
N GLN A 25 -26.28 77.45 31.66
CA GLN A 25 -25.93 77.73 30.28
C GLN A 25 -24.91 76.70 29.74
N HIS A 26 -23.98 76.23 30.57
CA HIS A 26 -23.07 75.14 30.23
C HIS A 26 -23.78 73.80 30.07
N GLN A 27 -24.74 73.47 30.94
CA GLN A 27 -25.55 72.25 30.79
C GLN A 27 -26.35 72.26 29.50
N HIS A 28 -26.94 73.39 29.13
CA HIS A 28 -27.71 73.49 27.88
C HIS A 28 -26.83 73.37 26.64
N GLN A 29 -25.63 73.98 26.66
CA GLN A 29 -24.66 73.82 25.57
C GLN A 29 -24.14 72.38 25.46
N HIS A 30 -23.87 71.72 26.60
CA HIS A 30 -23.45 70.32 26.60
C HIS A 30 -24.54 69.39 26.08
N GLN A 31 -25.80 69.62 26.44
CA GLN A 31 -26.92 68.80 25.99
C GLN A 31 -27.15 68.98 24.48
N HIS A 32 -27.04 70.20 23.96
CA HIS A 32 -27.09 70.45 22.51
C HIS A 32 -25.92 69.80 21.78
N GLN A 33 -24.71 69.88 22.31
CA GLN A 33 -23.53 69.25 21.71
C GLN A 33 -23.65 67.73 21.68
N TYR A 34 -24.16 67.12 22.76
CA TYR A 34 -24.43 65.68 22.82
C TYR A 34 -25.47 65.24 21.80
N GLN A 35 -26.56 66.00 21.68
CA GLN A 35 -27.61 65.69 20.71
C GLN A 35 -27.09 65.80 19.27
N HIS A 36 -26.27 66.81 18.98
CA HIS A 36 -25.65 66.99 17.67
C HIS A 36 -24.64 65.87 17.34
N GLN A 37 -23.82 65.46 18.33
CA GLN A 37 -22.86 64.37 18.17
C GLN A 37 -23.57 63.03 17.96
N HIS A 38 -24.66 62.77 18.70
CA HIS A 38 -25.44 61.55 18.55
C HIS A 38 -26.13 61.49 17.17
N GLN A 39 -26.71 62.60 16.71
CA GLN A 39 -27.33 62.68 15.38
C GLN A 39 -26.30 62.47 14.27
N HIS A 40 -25.09 63.04 14.41
CA HIS A 40 -24.00 62.82 13.45
C HIS A 40 -23.54 61.35 13.42
N GLN A 41 -23.41 60.71 14.59
CA GLN A 41 -23.04 59.30 14.68
C GLN A 41 -24.10 58.37 14.07
N GLN A 42 -25.38 58.69 14.25
CA GLN A 42 -26.48 57.92 13.66
C GLN A 42 -26.50 58.06 12.13
N GLN A 43 -26.23 59.26 11.61
CA GLN A 43 -26.11 59.51 10.18
C GLN A 43 -24.92 58.75 9.57
N GLN A 44 -23.79 58.70 10.28
CA GLN A 44 -22.60 57.96 9.85
C GLN A 44 -22.84 56.45 9.83
N GLN A 45 -23.57 55.90 10.80
CA GLN A 45 -23.99 54.49 10.79
C GLN A 45 -24.93 54.16 9.62
N GLN A 46 -25.92 55.02 9.32
CA GLN A 46 -26.79 54.83 8.16
C GLN A 46 -25.99 54.85 6.84
N GLN A 47 -25.01 55.74 6.72
CA GLN A 47 -24.17 55.82 5.54
C GLN A 47 -23.29 54.57 5.36
N GLN A 48 -22.74 54.03 6.45
CA GLN A 48 -22.02 52.75 6.43
C GLN A 48 -22.93 51.58 6.03
N GLN A 49 -24.16 51.49 6.57
CA GLN A 49 -25.11 50.45 6.19
C GLN A 49 -25.48 50.50 4.70
N GLN A 50 -25.72 51.70 4.16
CA GLN A 50 -25.99 51.86 2.72
C GLN A 50 -24.80 51.42 1.86
N GLN A 51 -23.57 51.76 2.27
CA GLN A 51 -22.36 51.38 1.54
C GLN A 51 -22.14 49.87 1.56
N GLN A 52 -22.44 49.22 2.69
CA GLN A 52 -22.35 47.77 2.84
C GLN A 52 -23.40 47.04 1.98
N GLN A 53 -24.64 47.55 1.93
CA GLN A 53 -25.69 47.03 1.04
C GLN A 53 -25.32 47.16 -0.45
N GLN A 54 -24.74 48.29 -0.86
CA GLN A 54 -24.26 48.48 -2.24
C GLN A 54 -23.15 47.48 -2.60
N GLN A 55 -22.16 47.27 -1.72
CA GLN A 55 -21.12 46.25 -1.96
C GLN A 55 -21.70 44.85 -2.09
N GLN A 56 -22.69 44.50 -1.27
CA GLN A 56 -23.32 43.18 -1.30
C GLN A 56 -24.11 42.95 -2.60
N GLN A 57 -24.84 43.97 -3.08
CA GLN A 57 -25.50 43.91 -4.40
C GLN A 57 -24.48 43.78 -5.54
N GLN A 58 -23.35 44.50 -5.47
CA GLN A 58 -22.33 44.44 -6.51
C GLN A 58 -21.65 43.07 -6.58
N GLN A 59 -21.40 42.43 -5.43
CA GLN A 59 -20.90 41.05 -5.39
C GLN A 59 -21.92 40.04 -5.95
N GLN A 60 -23.21 40.17 -5.62
CA GLN A 60 -24.24 39.29 -6.19
C GLN A 60 -24.33 39.43 -7.72
N GLN A 61 -24.25 40.66 -8.26
CA GLN A 61 -24.24 40.86 -9.71
C GLN A 61 -23.01 40.24 -10.37
N GLN A 62 -21.82 40.36 -9.77
CA GLN A 62 -20.62 39.70 -10.29
C GLN A 62 -20.73 38.17 -10.29
N GLN A 63 -21.27 37.57 -9.22
CA GLN A 63 -21.49 36.12 -9.16
C GLN A 63 -22.48 35.65 -10.24
N GLN A 64 -23.57 36.38 -10.45
CA GLN A 64 -24.54 36.05 -11.52
C GLN A 64 -23.90 36.14 -12.92
N GLN A 65 -23.08 37.17 -13.18
CA GLN A 65 -22.36 37.28 -14.46
C GLN A 65 -21.37 36.13 -14.66
N GLN A 66 -20.63 35.72 -13.62
CA GLN A 66 -19.71 34.57 -13.70
C GLN A 66 -20.47 33.26 -13.99
N GLN A 67 -21.62 33.03 -13.34
CA GLN A 67 -22.44 31.85 -13.61
C GLN A 67 -22.99 31.85 -15.05
N GLN A 68 -23.45 32.98 -15.57
CA GLN A 68 -23.92 33.08 -16.96
C GLN A 68 -22.79 32.84 -17.97
N GLN A 69 -21.58 33.36 -17.71
CA GLN A 69 -20.42 33.11 -18.57
C GLN A 69 -20.01 31.63 -18.55
N GLN A 70 -20.07 30.98 -17.38
CA GLN A 70 -19.76 29.57 -17.25
C GLN A 70 -20.79 28.68 -17.95
N GLN A 71 -22.09 28.94 -17.78
CA GLN A 71 -23.16 28.24 -18.51
C GLN A 71 -23.03 28.41 -20.03
N LYS A 72 -22.68 29.61 -20.52
CA LYS A 72 -22.46 29.85 -21.95
C LYS A 72 -21.24 29.09 -22.48
N LYS A 73 -20.17 29.02 -21.69
CA LYS A 73 -18.96 28.25 -22.02
C LYS A 73 -19.23 26.74 -22.05
N ASP A 74 -19.99 26.24 -21.08
CA ASP A 74 -20.39 24.84 -20.98
C ASP A 74 -21.33 24.44 -22.14
N GLY A 75 -22.27 25.32 -22.53
CA GLY A 75 -23.14 25.13 -23.68
C GLY A 75 -22.38 25.03 -25.01
N LEU A 76 -21.37 25.88 -25.23
CA LEU A 76 -20.50 25.83 -26.42
C LEU A 76 -19.66 24.55 -26.46
N SER A 77 -19.14 24.11 -25.32
CA SER A 77 -18.37 22.86 -25.22
C SER A 77 -19.23 21.63 -25.55
N ASN A 78 -20.47 21.62 -25.05
CA ASN A 78 -21.40 20.52 -25.31
C ASN A 78 -21.87 20.50 -26.77
N ASP A 79 -22.14 21.65 -27.39
CA ASP A 79 -22.54 21.72 -28.79
C ASP A 79 -21.47 21.14 -29.73
N LEU A 80 -20.18 21.47 -29.49
CA LEU A 80 -19.09 20.89 -30.27
C LEU A 80 -18.98 19.37 -30.07
N PHE A 81 -19.11 18.88 -28.83
CA PHE A 81 -19.12 17.45 -28.54
C PHE A 81 -20.24 16.73 -29.28
N TYR A 82 -21.48 17.24 -29.21
CA TYR A 82 -22.63 16.62 -29.90
C TYR A 82 -22.52 16.70 -31.42
N LYS A 83 -21.97 17.80 -31.96
CA LYS A 83 -21.68 17.91 -33.41
C LYS A 83 -20.63 16.90 -33.86
N ALA A 84 -19.56 16.72 -33.08
CA ALA A 84 -18.53 15.72 -33.38
C ALA A 84 -19.06 14.29 -33.21
N TRP A 85 -19.86 14.02 -32.17
CA TRP A 85 -20.43 12.72 -31.86
C TRP A 85 -21.53 12.30 -32.83
N GLY A 86 -22.38 13.25 -33.26
CA GLY A 86 -23.42 13.04 -34.26
C GLY A 86 -22.88 12.91 -35.68
N ASN A 87 -21.63 13.31 -35.93
CA ASN A 87 -20.98 13.09 -37.21
C ASN A 87 -20.59 11.61 -37.36
N ILE A 88 -21.33 10.89 -38.21
CA ILE A 88 -21.16 9.45 -38.43
C ILE A 88 -19.74 9.04 -38.84
N VAL A 89 -19.00 9.90 -39.54
CA VAL A 89 -17.63 9.63 -39.99
C VAL A 89 -16.65 9.74 -38.82
N ILE A 90 -16.74 10.83 -38.06
CA ILE A 90 -15.92 11.03 -36.84
C ILE A 90 -16.20 9.92 -35.83
N PHE A 91 -17.48 9.62 -35.59
CA PHE A 91 -17.90 8.54 -34.71
C PHE A 91 -17.29 7.20 -35.12
N LYS A 92 -17.41 6.81 -36.40
CA LYS A 92 -16.80 5.58 -36.92
C LYS A 92 -15.28 5.55 -36.72
N ASN A 93 -14.60 6.69 -36.91
CA ASN A 93 -13.17 6.80 -36.67
C ASN A 93 -12.81 6.67 -35.19
N ILE A 94 -13.53 7.34 -34.28
CA ILE A 94 -13.34 7.20 -32.83
C ILE A 94 -13.46 5.73 -32.43
N PHE A 95 -14.54 5.05 -32.83
CA PHE A 95 -14.73 3.64 -32.49
C PHE A 95 -13.69 2.73 -33.14
N ARG A 96 -13.20 3.06 -34.34
CA ARG A 96 -12.06 2.37 -34.94
C ARG A 96 -10.83 2.49 -34.06
N TYR A 97 -10.46 3.69 -33.61
CA TYR A 97 -9.31 3.89 -32.70
C TYR A 97 -9.52 3.21 -31.35
N VAL A 98 -10.72 3.26 -30.77
CA VAL A 98 -11.04 2.54 -29.53
C VAL A 98 -10.83 1.04 -29.68
N ARG A 99 -11.24 0.45 -30.82
CA ARG A 99 -10.99 -0.98 -31.10
C ARG A 99 -9.49 -1.27 -31.25
N ILE A 100 -8.74 -0.40 -31.92
CA ILE A 100 -7.29 -0.54 -32.05
C ILE A 100 -6.62 -0.48 -30.67
N PHE A 101 -6.94 0.50 -29.82
CA PHE A 101 -6.39 0.58 -28.46
C PHE A 101 -6.71 -0.65 -27.62
N LYS A 102 -7.97 -1.11 -27.61
CA LYS A 102 -8.37 -2.31 -26.87
C LYS A 102 -7.64 -3.56 -27.36
N LYS A 103 -7.48 -3.71 -28.67
CA LYS A 103 -6.72 -4.81 -29.27
C LYS A 103 -5.23 -4.77 -28.88
N ASN A 104 -4.67 -3.57 -28.70
CA ASN A 104 -3.25 -3.34 -28.41
C ASN A 104 -2.97 -3.01 -26.93
N GLU A 105 -3.93 -3.29 -26.04
CA GLU A 105 -3.78 -2.98 -24.61
C GLU A 105 -2.56 -3.71 -24.03
N LYS A 106 -2.38 -4.97 -24.42
CA LYS A 106 -1.26 -5.81 -24.02
C LYS A 106 -0.78 -6.66 -25.20
N VAL A 107 0.44 -6.41 -25.65
CA VAL A 107 1.04 -7.10 -26.80
C VAL A 107 2.31 -7.82 -26.35
N THR A 108 2.46 -9.09 -26.77
CA THR A 108 3.64 -9.90 -26.51
C THR A 108 4.39 -10.14 -27.81
N LEU A 109 5.66 -9.75 -27.88
CA LEU A 109 6.48 -9.83 -29.09
C LEU A 109 7.76 -10.62 -28.79
N LYS A 110 8.16 -11.48 -29.73
CA LYS A 110 9.23 -12.47 -29.54
C LYS A 110 10.58 -12.04 -30.09
N SER A 111 10.60 -11.00 -30.91
CA SER A 111 11.82 -10.52 -31.56
C SER A 111 11.77 -9.02 -31.76
N ARG A 112 12.95 -8.40 -31.90
CA ARG A 112 13.06 -6.98 -32.24
C ARG A 112 12.43 -6.69 -33.61
N LYS A 113 12.56 -7.61 -34.57
CA LYS A 113 11.94 -7.50 -35.89
C LYS A 113 10.41 -7.40 -35.79
N GLU A 114 9.80 -8.31 -35.02
CA GLU A 114 8.35 -8.31 -34.78
C GLU A 114 7.88 -7.01 -34.12
N LEU A 115 8.67 -6.47 -33.18
CA LEU A 115 8.39 -5.16 -32.57
C LEU A 115 8.39 -4.02 -33.58
N LEU A 116 9.38 -3.96 -34.46
CA LEU A 116 9.52 -2.89 -35.46
C LEU A 116 8.49 -3.00 -36.60
N GLU A 117 8.12 -4.21 -37.00
CA GLU A 117 7.18 -4.48 -38.09
C GLU A 117 5.71 -4.51 -37.63
N TYR A 118 5.45 -4.41 -36.33
CA TYR A 118 4.10 -4.45 -35.79
C TYR A 118 3.26 -3.25 -36.27
N THR A 119 2.27 -3.49 -37.12
CA THR A 119 1.50 -2.42 -37.81
C THR A 119 0.89 -1.38 -36.88
N GLU A 120 0.46 -1.78 -35.68
CA GLU A 120 -0.21 -0.93 -34.71
C GLU A 120 0.71 -0.59 -33.52
N ARG A 121 2.04 -0.55 -33.73
CA ARG A 121 3.06 -0.39 -32.67
C ARG A 121 2.81 0.81 -31.78
N GLU A 122 2.42 1.94 -32.38
CA GLU A 122 2.15 3.18 -31.67
C GLU A 122 0.88 3.13 -30.80
N PHE A 123 0.06 2.09 -30.88
CA PHE A 123 -1.13 1.91 -30.02
C PHE A 123 -0.89 0.95 -28.85
N ILE A 124 0.32 0.42 -28.70
CA ILE A 124 0.66 -0.49 -27.61
C ILE A 124 0.73 0.27 -26.29
N THR A 125 -0.05 -0.15 -25.30
CA THR A 125 0.00 0.43 -23.94
C THR A 125 0.83 -0.39 -22.96
N SER A 126 0.82 -1.73 -23.11
CA SER A 126 1.67 -2.65 -22.35
C SER A 126 2.40 -3.60 -23.29
N LEU A 127 3.73 -3.60 -23.23
CA LEU A 127 4.58 -4.48 -24.04
C LEU A 127 5.23 -5.58 -23.18
N ILE A 128 5.07 -6.84 -23.58
CA ILE A 128 5.90 -7.95 -23.09
C ILE A 128 6.89 -8.33 -24.19
N PHE A 129 8.18 -8.08 -23.96
CA PHE A 129 9.23 -8.37 -24.93
C PHE A 129 10.00 -9.63 -24.52
N LEU A 130 9.84 -10.70 -25.31
CA LEU A 130 10.49 -11.99 -25.12
C LEU A 130 11.82 -12.14 -25.87
N GLY A 131 12.15 -11.15 -26.73
CA GLY A 131 13.32 -11.17 -27.60
C GLY A 131 14.64 -11.12 -26.84
N LYS A 132 15.63 -11.84 -27.38
CA LYS A 132 17.01 -11.91 -26.88
C LYS A 132 17.92 -10.87 -27.54
N GLU A 133 17.39 -10.03 -28.41
CA GLU A 133 18.11 -8.97 -29.08
C GLU A 133 18.07 -7.69 -28.24
N THR A 134 19.22 -7.03 -28.06
CA THR A 134 19.31 -5.75 -27.35
C THR A 134 18.43 -4.69 -28.02
N LEU A 135 17.57 -4.04 -27.24
CA LEU A 135 16.77 -2.91 -27.70
C LEU A 135 17.63 -1.65 -27.87
N GLN A 136 17.32 -0.88 -28.91
CA GLN A 136 17.97 0.38 -29.27
C GLN A 136 17.01 1.56 -29.08
N VAL A 137 17.57 2.76 -29.01
CA VAL A 137 16.78 4.00 -28.97
C VAL A 137 15.90 4.08 -30.23
N GLY A 138 14.59 4.25 -30.06
CA GLY A 138 13.60 4.29 -31.14
C GLY A 138 12.90 2.95 -31.45
N ASP A 139 13.33 1.85 -30.84
CA ASP A 139 12.65 0.56 -31.01
C ASP A 139 11.27 0.54 -30.34
N LEU A 140 11.18 1.13 -29.14
CA LEU A 140 9.94 1.23 -28.38
C LEU A 140 9.06 2.40 -28.89
N PRO A 141 7.72 2.25 -28.88
CA PRO A 141 6.78 3.32 -29.26
C PRO A 141 7.02 4.61 -28.47
N ILE A 142 7.08 5.75 -29.16
CA ILE A 142 7.50 7.05 -28.57
C ILE A 142 6.33 8.01 -28.31
N ASN A 143 5.12 7.69 -28.75
CA ASN A 143 3.97 8.58 -28.67
C ASN A 143 3.30 8.68 -27.28
N CYS A 144 4.03 8.35 -26.21
CA CYS A 144 3.57 8.36 -24.81
C CYS A 144 2.40 7.42 -24.47
N ASN A 145 1.91 6.61 -25.42
CA ASN A 145 0.88 5.61 -25.15
C ASN A 145 1.42 4.40 -24.39
N LEU A 146 2.70 4.06 -24.59
CA LEU A 146 3.35 2.96 -23.91
C LEU A 146 3.56 3.31 -22.42
N LYS A 147 2.81 2.63 -21.55
CA LYS A 147 2.83 2.83 -20.09
C LYS A 147 3.63 1.76 -19.35
N GLU A 148 3.57 0.53 -19.83
CA GLU A 148 4.23 -0.61 -19.20
C GLU A 148 5.13 -1.38 -20.17
N VAL A 149 6.34 -1.71 -19.72
CA VAL A 149 7.28 -2.54 -20.47
C VAL A 149 7.78 -3.66 -19.58
N TRP A 150 7.63 -4.91 -20.02
CA TRP A 150 8.18 -6.10 -19.37
C TRP A 150 9.21 -6.77 -20.27
N LEU A 151 10.48 -6.73 -19.85
CA LEU A 151 11.62 -7.31 -20.53
C LEU A 151 11.95 -8.67 -19.90
N THR A 152 11.66 -9.77 -20.60
CA THR A 152 11.72 -11.11 -19.98
C THR A 152 13.10 -11.79 -20.09
N GLN A 153 14.03 -11.21 -20.84
CA GLN A 153 15.39 -11.72 -20.97
C GLN A 153 16.37 -10.93 -20.10
N ASN A 154 17.28 -11.63 -19.42
CA ASN A 154 18.21 -11.02 -18.44
C ASN A 154 19.18 -10.03 -19.06
N ILE A 155 19.49 -10.19 -20.36
CA ILE A 155 20.36 -9.28 -21.12
C ILE A 155 19.90 -7.83 -21.05
N HIS A 156 18.59 -7.61 -20.85
CA HIS A 156 17.98 -6.29 -20.78
C HIS A 156 18.17 -5.62 -19.42
N SER A 157 18.67 -6.31 -18.41
CA SER A 157 18.83 -5.74 -17.07
C SER A 157 19.79 -4.55 -17.07
N ASN A 158 20.76 -4.48 -17.98
CA ASN A 158 21.70 -3.36 -18.17
C ASN A 158 21.30 -2.41 -19.31
N LEU A 159 20.00 -2.34 -19.63
CA LEU A 159 19.50 -1.40 -20.61
C LEU A 159 19.73 0.04 -20.14
N HIS A 160 20.33 0.86 -21.00
CA HIS A 160 20.46 2.30 -20.75
C HIS A 160 19.07 2.95 -20.84
N GLY A 161 18.76 3.84 -19.91
CA GLY A 161 17.42 4.40 -19.78
C GLY A 161 16.98 5.29 -20.94
N SER A 162 17.91 5.75 -21.80
CA SER A 162 17.56 6.43 -23.06
C SER A 162 16.81 5.53 -24.06
N VAL A 163 16.87 4.21 -23.90
CA VAL A 163 16.07 3.28 -24.72
C VAL A 163 14.60 3.28 -24.26
N ILE A 164 14.33 3.63 -23.01
CA ILE A 164 12.98 3.71 -22.46
C ILE A 164 12.38 5.09 -22.81
N PRO A 165 11.31 5.15 -23.62
CA PRO A 165 10.73 6.41 -24.03
C PRO A 165 10.05 7.13 -22.86
N PHE A 166 9.96 8.46 -22.98
CA PHE A 166 9.17 9.25 -22.06
C PHE A 166 7.69 8.84 -22.12
N GLY A 167 7.05 8.72 -20.96
CA GLY A 167 5.66 8.26 -20.84
C GLY A 167 5.53 6.83 -20.30
N VAL A 168 6.61 6.04 -20.34
CA VAL A 168 6.66 4.74 -19.63
C VAL A 168 6.67 5.00 -18.13
N GLU A 169 5.71 4.40 -17.44
CA GLU A 169 5.48 4.55 -16.00
C GLU A 169 5.91 3.31 -15.22
N THR A 170 5.83 2.12 -15.83
CA THR A 170 6.23 0.85 -15.23
C THR A 170 7.21 0.09 -16.11
N LEU A 171 8.36 -0.29 -15.54
CA LEU A 171 9.35 -1.14 -16.19
C LEU A 171 9.60 -2.39 -15.34
N LYS A 172 9.51 -3.57 -15.95
CA LYS A 172 9.72 -4.86 -15.27
C LYS A 172 10.82 -5.63 -15.97
N PHE A 173 11.75 -6.16 -15.20
CA PHE A 173 12.70 -7.16 -15.67
C PHE A 173 12.27 -8.56 -15.21
N SER A 174 12.67 -9.57 -15.97
CA SER A 174 12.48 -10.96 -15.58
C SER A 174 13.14 -11.27 -14.25
N ARG A 175 12.46 -12.10 -13.46
CA ARG A 175 13.00 -12.67 -12.22
C ARG A 175 13.62 -14.05 -12.43
N HIS A 176 13.42 -14.66 -13.59
CA HIS A 176 13.67 -16.08 -13.85
C HIS A 176 15.05 -16.37 -14.45
N SER A 177 16.09 -15.71 -13.94
CA SER A 177 17.46 -16.06 -14.32
C SER A 177 17.97 -17.21 -13.44
N ASN A 178 17.72 -18.46 -13.86
CA ASN A 178 18.55 -19.58 -13.39
C ASN A 178 20.02 -19.38 -13.82
N THR A 179 20.27 -18.46 -14.75
CA THR A 179 21.60 -18.04 -15.17
C THR A 179 22.20 -17.12 -14.10
N PHE A 180 23.33 -17.54 -13.54
CA PHE A 180 24.07 -16.81 -12.50
C PHE A 180 24.59 -15.43 -12.91
N ILE A 181 24.50 -15.05 -14.20
CA ILE A 181 25.05 -13.80 -14.74
C ILE A 181 23.91 -12.89 -15.17
N THR A 182 23.48 -12.00 -14.26
CA THR A 182 22.54 -10.94 -14.58
C THR A 182 23.26 -9.59 -14.60
N PRO A 183 23.22 -8.85 -15.73
CA PRO A 183 23.82 -7.52 -15.82
C PRO A 183 23.25 -6.52 -14.80
N ILE A 184 24.08 -5.56 -14.36
CA ILE A 184 23.67 -4.53 -13.40
C ILE A 184 22.71 -3.54 -14.05
N THR A 185 21.64 -3.20 -13.33
CA THR A 185 20.68 -2.20 -13.77
C THR A 185 21.19 -0.77 -13.65
N GLN A 186 21.11 -0.02 -14.76
CA GLN A 186 21.53 1.38 -14.84
C GLN A 186 20.41 2.32 -14.37
N ILE A 187 19.96 2.14 -13.13
CA ILE A 187 18.74 2.79 -12.61
C ILE A 187 18.75 4.32 -12.71
N SER A 188 19.93 4.95 -12.60
CA SER A 188 20.09 6.41 -12.67
C SER A 188 19.85 7.01 -14.05
N THR A 189 19.73 6.18 -15.09
CA THR A 189 19.58 6.64 -16.49
C THR A 189 18.12 6.66 -16.96
N PHE A 190 17.19 6.12 -16.17
CA PHE A 190 15.78 6.00 -16.57
C PHE A 190 15.05 7.34 -16.59
N PRO A 191 14.05 7.50 -17.48
CA PRO A 191 13.30 8.75 -17.61
C PRO A 191 12.51 9.08 -16.33
N SER A 192 12.26 10.36 -16.11
CA SER A 192 11.51 10.86 -14.94
C SER A 192 10.04 10.43 -14.93
N SER A 193 9.49 10.00 -16.06
CA SER A 193 8.13 9.43 -16.14
C SER A 193 8.02 8.08 -15.45
N LEU A 194 9.14 7.39 -15.21
CA LEU A 194 9.14 6.07 -14.61
C LEU A 194 8.76 6.16 -13.12
N VAL A 195 7.69 5.47 -12.72
CA VAL A 195 7.15 5.50 -11.36
C VAL A 195 7.40 4.17 -10.64
N LYS A 196 7.37 3.06 -11.37
CA LYS A 196 7.54 1.70 -10.84
C LYS A 196 8.63 0.94 -11.58
N LEU A 197 9.49 0.29 -10.82
CA LEU A 197 10.56 -0.55 -11.35
C LEU A 197 10.58 -1.91 -10.66
N ASP A 198 10.49 -2.99 -11.43
CA ASP A 198 10.50 -4.37 -10.93
C ASP A 198 11.70 -5.14 -11.49
N GLY A 199 12.23 -6.06 -10.70
CA GLY A 199 13.32 -6.94 -11.09
C GLY A 199 14.69 -6.28 -11.14
N VAL A 200 14.99 -5.32 -10.26
CA VAL A 200 16.26 -4.58 -10.27
C VAL A 200 17.42 -5.42 -9.73
N PHE A 201 18.57 -5.38 -10.43
CA PHE A 201 19.82 -6.00 -9.99
C PHE A 201 20.90 -4.92 -9.80
N LEU A 202 21.24 -4.61 -8.56
CA LEU A 202 22.31 -3.65 -8.22
C LEU A 202 23.49 -4.38 -7.55
N GLY A 203 24.69 -4.28 -8.12
CA GLY A 203 25.93 -4.78 -7.51
C GLY A 203 26.71 -5.78 -8.37
N LYS A 204 28.04 -5.76 -8.23
CA LYS A 204 28.98 -6.58 -9.03
C LYS A 204 29.25 -7.97 -8.44
N ASP A 205 28.92 -8.18 -7.16
CA ASP A 205 29.40 -9.30 -6.35
C ASP A 205 28.32 -10.32 -5.96
N ILE A 206 27.35 -10.58 -6.85
CA ILE A 206 26.34 -11.64 -6.66
C ILE A 206 27.02 -13.00 -6.34
N PHE A 207 28.19 -13.23 -6.94
CA PHE A 207 28.92 -14.49 -6.87
C PHE A 207 29.62 -14.78 -5.54
N LYS A 208 29.83 -13.79 -4.67
CA LYS A 208 30.62 -14.00 -3.44
C LYS A 208 29.92 -14.89 -2.41
N HIS A 209 28.59 -14.91 -2.42
CA HIS A 209 27.79 -15.65 -1.45
C HIS A 209 27.40 -17.05 -1.91
N MET A 210 27.60 -17.39 -3.18
CA MET A 210 27.42 -18.76 -3.68
C MET A 210 28.76 -19.48 -3.60
N LYS A 211 28.87 -20.50 -2.72
CA LYS A 211 30.05 -21.35 -2.51
C LYS A 211 30.41 -22.22 -3.73
N PHE A 212 30.64 -21.62 -4.91
CA PHE A 212 31.11 -22.33 -6.10
C PHE A 212 32.55 -21.95 -6.42
N SER A 213 33.38 -22.95 -6.73
CA SER A 213 34.82 -22.87 -7.01
C SER A 213 35.22 -21.88 -8.12
N ILE A 214 34.25 -21.45 -8.96
CA ILE A 214 34.44 -20.48 -10.04
C ILE A 214 34.71 -19.04 -9.51
N TYR A 215 34.37 -18.75 -8.25
CA TYR A 215 34.49 -17.40 -7.67
C TYR A 215 35.93 -16.88 -7.54
N GLU A 216 36.90 -17.74 -7.20
CA GLU A 216 38.28 -17.30 -6.93
C GLU A 216 38.97 -16.74 -8.19
N THR A 217 38.63 -17.22 -9.39
CA THR A 217 39.18 -16.71 -10.66
C THR A 217 38.70 -15.29 -11.01
N PHE A 218 37.51 -14.87 -10.55
CA PHE A 218 36.99 -13.52 -10.81
C PHE A 218 37.51 -12.46 -9.84
N LYS A 219 37.90 -12.87 -8.63
CA LYS A 219 38.34 -12.01 -7.53
C LYS A 219 39.66 -11.29 -7.80
N GLU A 220 40.58 -11.92 -8.54
CA GLU A 220 41.90 -11.32 -8.86
C GLU A 220 41.82 -10.15 -9.84
N LYS A 221 40.84 -10.15 -10.75
CA LYS A 221 40.69 -9.08 -11.76
C LYS A 221 40.04 -7.80 -11.21
N GLN A 222 39.31 -7.84 -10.10
CA GLN A 222 38.55 -6.69 -9.59
C GLN A 222 39.28 -5.79 -8.57
N LYS A 223 40.46 -6.20 -8.06
CA LYS A 223 41.18 -5.45 -7.01
C LYS A 223 41.72 -4.07 -7.41
N ARG A 224 41.58 -3.61 -8.67
CA ARG A 224 42.31 -2.43 -9.16
C ARG A 224 41.54 -1.12 -9.33
N ASN A 225 40.23 -1.05 -9.08
CA ASN A 225 39.48 0.21 -9.24
C ASN A 225 38.31 0.31 -8.24
N LYS A 226 38.47 0.94 -7.06
CA LYS A 226 37.33 1.14 -6.13
C LYS A 226 37.33 2.51 -5.43
N LYS A 227 36.84 3.53 -6.13
CA LYS A 227 35.85 4.45 -5.57
C LYS A 227 34.53 4.08 -6.23
N GLU A 228 33.75 3.22 -5.59
CA GLU A 228 32.41 2.89 -6.08
C GLU A 228 31.52 4.10 -5.78
N ASN A 229 31.07 4.80 -6.83
CA ASN A 229 30.08 5.85 -6.68
C ASN A 229 28.81 5.23 -6.09
N SER A 230 28.28 5.81 -5.02
CA SER A 230 27.02 5.39 -4.43
C SER A 230 25.90 5.41 -5.46
N ILE A 231 25.10 4.36 -5.53
CA ILE A 231 23.95 4.29 -6.42
C ILE A 231 22.79 5.02 -5.74
N ILE A 232 22.30 6.09 -6.36
CA ILE A 232 21.14 6.84 -5.84
C ILE A 232 19.90 6.40 -6.60
N ILE A 233 18.86 5.97 -5.88
CA ILE A 233 17.57 5.64 -6.49
C ILE A 233 16.89 6.95 -6.95
N PRO A 234 16.44 7.05 -8.21
CA PRO A 234 15.77 8.26 -8.71
C PRO A 234 14.54 8.68 -7.87
N PRO A 235 14.34 9.99 -7.62
CA PRO A 235 13.29 10.46 -6.72
C PRO A 235 11.86 10.38 -7.26
N ASN A 236 11.70 10.21 -8.57
CA ASN A 236 10.42 9.98 -9.22
C ASN A 236 9.85 8.58 -8.96
N LEU A 237 10.69 7.60 -8.60
CA LEU A 237 10.24 6.25 -8.32
C LEU A 237 9.43 6.20 -7.02
N LYS A 238 8.26 5.55 -7.10
CA LYS A 238 7.34 5.29 -5.97
C LYS A 238 7.39 3.85 -5.51
N SER A 239 7.72 2.91 -6.39
CA SER A 239 7.80 1.48 -6.07
C SER A 239 9.03 0.86 -6.72
N VAL A 240 9.83 0.14 -5.95
CA VAL A 240 10.98 -0.63 -6.48
C VAL A 240 11.02 -2.04 -5.90
N PHE A 241 11.16 -3.04 -6.78
CA PHE A 241 11.48 -4.42 -6.41
C PHE A 241 12.91 -4.77 -6.80
N PHE A 242 13.73 -5.13 -5.82
CA PHE A 242 15.11 -5.55 -5.99
C PHE A 242 15.21 -7.08 -5.98
N CYS A 243 15.55 -7.67 -7.12
CA CYS A 243 15.99 -9.07 -7.19
C CYS A 243 17.31 -9.25 -6.45
N TYR A 244 18.21 -8.30 -6.61
CA TYR A 244 19.49 -8.26 -5.90
C TYR A 244 19.87 -6.81 -5.61
N LEU A 245 20.29 -6.58 -4.37
CA LEU A 245 20.70 -5.27 -3.87
C LEU A 245 21.91 -5.47 -2.96
N PRO A 246 22.94 -4.61 -3.02
CA PRO A 246 24.01 -4.64 -2.05
C PRO A 246 23.50 -4.11 -0.71
N ASN A 247 24.40 -3.92 0.26
CA ASN A 247 24.00 -3.33 1.53
C ASN A 247 23.53 -1.87 1.34
N ILE A 248 22.49 -1.48 2.07
CA ILE A 248 21.96 -0.11 2.13
C ILE A 248 22.41 0.65 3.40
N SER A 249 23.07 -0.05 4.32
CA SER A 249 23.47 0.49 5.63
C SER A 249 24.91 0.98 5.63
N GLY A 250 25.20 2.05 6.36
CA GLY A 250 26.59 2.46 6.62
C GLY A 250 27.21 3.44 5.62
N MET A 251 26.40 4.16 4.83
CA MET A 251 26.86 5.24 3.93
C MET A 251 27.82 6.24 4.61
N ASN A 252 27.55 6.63 5.86
CA ASN A 252 28.38 7.60 6.61
C ASN A 252 29.77 7.05 6.97
N LYS A 253 29.99 5.74 6.83
CA LYS A 253 31.28 5.08 6.97
C LYS A 253 31.88 4.66 5.62
N GLY A 254 31.26 5.06 4.50
CA GLY A 254 31.64 4.64 3.15
C GLY A 254 31.28 3.19 2.82
N GLU A 255 30.43 2.54 3.62
CA GLU A 255 30.10 1.11 3.50
C GLU A 255 28.81 0.85 2.72
N GLY A 256 27.90 1.83 2.74
CA GLY A 256 26.63 1.80 2.01
C GLY A 256 26.82 1.96 0.51
N ASN A 257 26.20 1.08 -0.28
CA ASN A 257 26.33 1.12 -1.74
C ASN A 257 25.13 1.76 -2.44
N VAL A 258 23.98 1.84 -1.77
CA VAL A 258 22.74 2.34 -2.36
C VAL A 258 22.03 3.28 -1.40
N VAL A 259 21.59 4.44 -1.93
CA VAL A 259 20.78 5.43 -1.22
C VAL A 259 19.35 5.35 -1.73
N LEU A 260 18.43 4.94 -0.85
CA LEU A 260 17.01 4.94 -1.12
C LEU A 260 16.46 6.37 -1.14
N SER A 261 15.62 6.68 -2.12
CA SER A 261 15.01 8.02 -2.22
C SER A 261 13.84 8.19 -1.25
N LYS A 262 13.71 9.39 -0.70
CA LYS A 262 12.54 9.83 0.09
C LYS A 262 11.22 9.80 -0.70
N GLY A 263 11.29 9.75 -2.03
CA GLY A 263 10.11 9.68 -2.89
C GLY A 263 9.43 8.32 -2.92
N LEU A 264 10.09 7.25 -2.44
CA LEU A 264 9.57 5.88 -2.44
C LEU A 264 8.41 5.71 -1.44
N ASN A 265 7.39 4.98 -1.88
CA ASN A 265 6.25 4.55 -1.06
C ASN A 265 6.27 3.03 -0.80
N GLU A 266 6.80 2.26 -1.76
CA GLU A 266 6.87 0.81 -1.69
C GLU A 266 8.28 0.31 -2.00
N ILE A 267 8.77 -0.62 -1.19
CA ILE A 267 10.05 -1.28 -1.42
C ILE A 267 9.92 -2.79 -1.20
N TYR A 268 10.48 -3.55 -2.13
CA TYR A 268 10.50 -5.00 -2.07
C TYR A 268 11.93 -5.48 -2.29
N PHE A 269 12.40 -6.33 -1.39
CA PHE A 269 13.64 -7.06 -1.49
C PHE A 269 13.32 -8.54 -1.68
N SER A 270 14.10 -9.21 -2.51
CA SER A 270 13.97 -10.65 -2.73
C SER A 270 14.25 -11.46 -1.46
N SER A 271 13.85 -12.73 -1.48
CA SER A 271 14.08 -13.68 -0.39
C SER A 271 15.56 -13.98 -0.14
N VAL A 272 16.47 -13.62 -1.05
CA VAL A 272 17.92 -13.82 -0.89
C VAL A 272 18.63 -12.58 -0.34
N TRP A 273 17.93 -11.45 -0.19
CA TRP A 273 18.53 -10.23 0.31
C TRP A 273 18.66 -10.24 1.83
N ASN A 274 19.90 -10.24 2.33
CA ASN A 274 20.23 -10.23 3.76
C ASN A 274 21.04 -8.99 4.18
N ASN A 275 20.99 -7.92 3.39
CA ASN A 275 21.80 -6.70 3.55
C ASN A 275 23.32 -6.98 3.70
N GLN A 276 23.82 -8.06 3.06
CA GLN A 276 25.21 -8.54 3.19
C GLN A 276 25.64 -8.81 4.64
N GLY A 277 24.70 -9.16 5.52
CA GLY A 277 24.95 -9.37 6.94
C GLY A 277 25.12 -8.08 7.75
N VAL A 278 24.98 -6.91 7.14
CA VAL A 278 25.04 -5.62 7.84
C VAL A 278 23.69 -5.31 8.50
N LEU A 279 23.73 -4.81 9.73
CA LEU A 279 22.52 -4.38 10.45
C LEU A 279 21.98 -3.07 9.88
N LEU A 280 20.66 -3.00 9.71
CA LEU A 280 19.97 -1.76 9.35
C LEU A 280 20.07 -0.73 10.48
N ARG A 281 20.18 0.54 10.12
CA ARG A 281 20.23 1.69 11.01
C ARG A 281 19.01 2.58 10.76
N LYS A 282 18.70 3.42 11.76
CA LYS A 282 17.67 4.46 11.64
C LYS A 282 18.00 5.35 10.44
N GLY A 283 17.04 5.49 9.52
CA GLY A 283 17.16 6.31 8.33
C GLY A 283 17.69 5.60 7.08
N ASP A 284 18.12 4.33 7.17
CA ASP A 284 18.49 3.55 5.97
C ASP A 284 17.27 3.32 5.07
N ILE A 285 16.10 3.11 5.67
CA ILE A 285 14.80 3.05 5.00
C ILE A 285 14.09 4.40 5.21
N PRO A 286 13.71 5.11 4.12
CA PRO A 286 13.05 6.42 4.22
C PRO A 286 11.70 6.42 4.94
N GLU A 287 11.43 7.49 5.68
CA GLU A 287 10.23 7.64 6.54
C GLU A 287 8.88 7.76 5.79
N GLY A 288 8.90 7.83 4.46
CA GLY A 288 7.70 7.90 3.62
C GLY A 288 7.18 6.55 3.15
N ILE A 289 7.89 5.45 3.43
CA ILE A 289 7.57 4.13 2.88
C ILE A 289 6.41 3.51 3.66
N SER A 290 5.30 3.21 2.97
CA SER A 290 4.12 2.58 3.57
C SER A 290 4.14 1.05 3.46
N ARG A 291 4.86 0.49 2.48
CA ARG A 291 4.94 -0.95 2.25
C ARG A 291 6.38 -1.42 2.11
N ILE A 292 6.75 -2.41 2.91
CA ILE A 292 8.08 -3.00 2.92
C ILE A 292 7.98 -4.52 2.84
N SER A 293 8.68 -5.13 1.89
CA SER A 293 8.85 -6.59 1.85
C SER A 293 10.33 -6.94 1.89
N MET A 294 10.79 -7.60 2.94
CA MET A 294 12.19 -8.00 3.16
C MET A 294 12.31 -9.47 3.56
N LEU A 295 11.79 -10.37 2.73
CA LEU A 295 11.68 -11.81 3.06
C LEU A 295 13.02 -12.51 3.28
N GLY A 296 14.15 -11.96 2.82
CA GLY A 296 15.49 -12.48 3.13
C GLY A 296 16.14 -11.88 4.37
N TYR A 297 15.55 -10.81 4.93
CA TYR A 297 16.08 -10.11 6.10
C TYR A 297 15.36 -10.56 7.36
N GLN A 298 16.12 -11.12 8.30
CA GLN A 298 15.57 -11.72 9.51
C GLN A 298 15.21 -10.65 10.55
N LEU A 299 14.08 -10.83 11.24
CA LEU A 299 13.61 -9.93 12.30
C LEU A 299 14.66 -9.71 13.41
N LYS A 300 15.47 -10.72 13.75
CA LYS A 300 16.57 -10.60 14.73
C LYS A 300 17.58 -9.49 14.40
N ASN A 301 17.66 -9.09 13.13
CA ASN A 301 18.56 -8.03 12.68
C ASN A 301 17.95 -6.63 12.85
N ILE A 302 16.68 -6.53 13.24
CA ILE A 302 15.98 -5.28 13.56
C ILE A 302 16.01 -5.09 15.08
N LEU A 303 17.11 -4.49 15.56
CA LEU A 303 17.40 -4.40 17.00
C LEU A 303 16.60 -3.31 17.74
N ASN A 304 16.12 -2.28 17.03
CA ASN A 304 15.49 -1.10 17.62
C ASN A 304 14.18 -0.74 16.91
N LYS A 305 13.21 -0.19 17.67
CA LYS A 305 11.88 0.24 17.20
C LYS A 305 11.88 1.36 16.14
N ASP A 306 12.99 2.07 16.00
CA ASP A 306 13.14 3.21 15.08
C ASP A 306 13.84 2.85 13.76
N ILE A 307 14.14 1.56 13.52
CA ILE A 307 14.82 1.13 12.28
C ILE A 307 13.84 1.14 11.10
N LEU A 308 12.62 0.65 11.33
CA LEU A 308 11.56 0.67 10.32
C LEU A 308 10.79 1.99 10.43
N PRO A 309 10.37 2.58 9.30
CA PRO A 309 9.56 3.79 9.28
C PRO A 309 8.26 3.65 10.06
N SER A 310 7.89 4.70 10.80
CA SER A 310 6.59 4.77 11.49
C SER A 310 5.40 4.81 10.51
N SER A 311 5.63 5.20 9.27
CA SER A 311 4.66 5.17 8.15
C SER A 311 4.32 3.76 7.65
N THR A 312 5.09 2.73 8.03
CA THR A 312 4.93 1.37 7.51
C THR A 312 3.58 0.78 7.95
N LYS A 313 2.72 0.48 6.99
CA LYS A 313 1.39 -0.15 7.20
C LYS A 313 1.35 -1.61 6.78
N ASP A 314 2.18 -1.99 5.81
CA ASP A 314 2.19 -3.31 5.19
C ASP A 314 3.63 -3.84 5.20
N LEU A 315 3.88 -4.88 6.01
CA LEU A 315 5.21 -5.43 6.23
C LEU A 315 5.24 -6.92 5.88
N SER A 316 6.20 -7.33 5.07
CA SER A 316 6.57 -8.74 4.86
C SER A 316 7.99 -8.97 5.35
N ILE A 317 8.19 -9.91 6.27
CA ILE A 317 9.50 -10.16 6.90
C ILE A 317 9.72 -11.65 7.16
N SER A 318 10.99 -12.05 7.32
CA SER A 318 11.35 -13.39 7.76
C SER A 318 11.60 -13.46 9.28
N TYR A 319 11.15 -14.54 9.89
CA TYR A 319 11.28 -14.81 11.32
C TYR A 319 11.97 -16.16 11.56
N GLY A 320 13.19 -16.11 12.13
CA GLY A 320 14.04 -17.28 12.34
C GLY A 320 15.14 -17.46 11.29
N ASN A 321 15.97 -18.50 11.48
CA ASN A 321 17.00 -18.88 10.54
C ASN A 321 16.65 -20.21 9.86
N ILE A 322 17.01 -20.35 8.59
CA ILE A 322 16.85 -21.60 7.84
C ILE A 322 17.67 -22.72 8.51
N ASP A 323 18.82 -22.38 9.11
CA ASP A 323 19.75 -23.36 9.68
C ASP A 323 19.28 -23.97 11.03
N GLY A 324 18.07 -23.65 11.52
CA GLY A 324 17.48 -24.27 12.72
C GLY A 324 18.09 -23.85 14.09
N ASN A 325 19.16 -23.05 14.10
CA ASN A 325 19.76 -22.54 15.33
C ASN A 325 18.91 -21.40 15.95
N ASN A 326 18.13 -21.74 16.98
CA ASN A 326 17.06 -20.91 17.58
C ASN A 326 17.50 -19.88 18.64
N ASN A 327 18.80 -19.62 18.84
CA ASN A 327 19.22 -18.90 20.04
C ASN A 327 18.96 -17.38 20.04
N ASN A 328 18.59 -16.79 18.89
CA ASN A 328 18.20 -15.37 18.83
C ASN A 328 17.29 -15.12 17.64
N ILE A 329 15.98 -15.17 17.86
CA ILE A 329 14.97 -15.09 16.81
C ILE A 329 14.51 -13.63 16.56
N GLY A 330 14.87 -12.72 17.46
CA GLY A 330 14.36 -11.35 17.48
C GLY A 330 13.03 -11.23 18.23
N SER A 331 12.48 -10.02 18.26
CA SER A 331 11.21 -9.72 18.93
C SER A 331 10.38 -8.80 18.04
N PHE A 332 9.08 -9.07 17.93
CA PHE A 332 8.13 -8.20 17.22
C PHE A 332 7.92 -6.85 17.93
N GLY A 333 8.47 -6.66 19.14
CA GLY A 333 8.46 -5.38 19.84
C GLY A 333 9.22 -4.25 19.12
N CYS A 334 10.04 -4.56 18.11
CA CYS A 334 10.71 -3.56 17.27
C CYS A 334 9.86 -3.11 16.06
N LEU A 335 8.69 -3.72 15.83
CA LEU A 335 7.85 -3.34 14.71
C LEU A 335 7.14 -1.99 14.94
N PRO A 336 6.96 -1.17 13.89
CA PRO A 336 6.16 0.05 13.94
C PRO A 336 4.75 -0.21 14.48
N LEU A 337 4.27 0.68 15.36
CA LEU A 337 2.94 0.55 15.95
C LEU A 337 1.81 0.67 14.91
N GLY A 338 2.04 1.33 13.78
CA GLY A 338 1.05 1.58 12.72
C GLY A 338 0.84 0.44 11.72
N ILE A 339 1.47 -0.73 11.90
CA ILE A 339 1.30 -1.86 10.97
C ILE A 339 -0.14 -2.37 11.02
N GLU A 340 -0.76 -2.45 9.85
CA GLU A 340 -2.11 -2.97 9.63
C GLU A 340 -2.07 -4.37 9.00
N LYS A 341 -1.05 -4.67 8.17
CA LYS A 341 -0.86 -5.96 7.50
C LYS A 341 0.53 -6.52 7.77
N LEU A 342 0.59 -7.78 8.18
CA LEU A 342 1.84 -8.47 8.45
C LEU A 342 1.88 -9.83 7.75
N PHE A 343 2.90 -10.02 6.92
CA PHE A 343 3.27 -11.32 6.37
C PHE A 343 4.56 -11.80 7.02
N ILE A 344 4.53 -13.00 7.60
CA ILE A 344 5.66 -13.62 8.28
C ILE A 344 6.06 -14.87 7.51
N ASN A 345 7.25 -14.85 6.90
CA ASN A 345 7.91 -16.06 6.42
C ASN A 345 8.64 -16.71 7.59
N LEU A 346 8.15 -17.84 8.07
CA LEU A 346 8.46 -18.35 9.38
C LEU A 346 9.33 -19.61 9.32
N PHE A 347 10.38 -19.62 10.13
CA PHE A 347 11.29 -20.75 10.31
C PHE A 347 11.34 -21.26 11.76
N CYS A 348 10.52 -20.71 12.68
CA CYS A 348 10.60 -20.99 14.11
C CYS A 348 9.32 -20.62 14.89
N ASN A 349 9.18 -21.12 16.12
CA ASN A 349 7.94 -21.00 16.91
C ASN A 349 7.56 -19.56 17.30
N ILE A 350 6.25 -19.30 17.35
CA ILE A 350 5.69 -18.04 17.87
C ILE A 350 5.30 -18.25 19.33
N GLU A 351 6.13 -17.73 20.24
CA GLU A 351 5.87 -17.77 21.67
C GLU A 351 5.42 -16.41 22.21
N LYS A 352 4.93 -16.37 23.46
CA LYS A 352 4.51 -15.12 24.11
C LYS A 352 5.64 -14.08 24.16
N ASP A 353 6.88 -14.54 24.35
CA ASP A 353 8.05 -13.65 24.43
C ASP A 353 8.45 -13.05 23.07
N SER A 354 7.86 -13.52 21.95
CA SER A 354 7.99 -12.88 20.65
C SER A 354 7.35 -11.48 20.62
N LEU A 355 6.43 -11.19 21.55
CA LEU A 355 5.67 -9.93 21.66
C LEU A 355 4.72 -9.62 20.48
N LEU A 356 4.45 -10.58 19.59
CA LEU A 356 3.54 -10.35 18.46
C LEU A 356 2.14 -9.89 18.90
N TYR A 357 1.64 -10.43 20.02
CA TYR A 357 0.36 -10.02 20.63
C TYR A 357 0.24 -8.52 20.96
N ARG A 358 1.37 -7.78 21.06
CA ARG A 358 1.38 -6.33 21.32
C ARG A 358 1.11 -5.48 20.08
N CYS A 359 1.18 -6.07 18.89
CA CYS A 359 0.93 -5.38 17.62
C CYS A 359 -0.59 -5.24 17.39
N VAL A 360 -1.26 -4.49 18.25
CA VAL A 360 -2.74 -4.39 18.33
C VAL A 360 -3.41 -3.76 17.10
N ASN A 361 -2.65 -3.11 16.22
CA ASN A 361 -3.17 -2.50 14.99
C ASN A 361 -3.19 -3.45 13.79
N ILE A 362 -2.57 -4.63 13.90
CA ILE A 362 -2.59 -5.63 12.83
C ILE A 362 -4.02 -6.16 12.68
N LYS A 363 -4.55 -6.05 11.47
CA LYS A 363 -5.87 -6.56 11.06
C LYS A 363 -5.74 -7.80 10.19
N ASP A 364 -4.72 -7.84 9.35
CA ASP A 364 -4.45 -8.94 8.42
C ASP A 364 -3.09 -9.59 8.77
N LEU A 365 -3.11 -10.87 9.14
CA LEU A 365 -1.90 -11.63 9.45
C LEU A 365 -1.81 -12.88 8.56
N THR A 366 -0.68 -13.03 7.87
CA THR A 366 -0.34 -14.24 7.14
C THR A 366 0.94 -14.83 7.71
N ILE A 367 0.89 -16.11 8.10
CA ILE A 367 2.04 -16.88 8.56
C ILE A 367 2.29 -17.98 7.55
N PHE A 368 3.46 -17.95 6.92
CA PHE A 368 3.89 -18.91 5.92
C PHE A 368 4.97 -19.80 6.53
N GLY A 369 4.71 -21.10 6.67
CA GLY A 369 5.64 -22.08 7.24
C GLY A 369 6.69 -22.61 6.25
N GLY A 370 6.47 -22.38 4.95
CA GLY A 370 7.31 -22.91 3.88
C GLY A 370 7.22 -24.43 3.71
N LEU A 371 7.97 -24.97 2.75
CA LEU A 371 7.98 -26.41 2.45
C LEU A 371 8.77 -27.25 3.47
N ASN A 372 9.22 -26.64 4.56
CA ASN A 372 10.05 -27.32 5.55
C ASN A 372 9.16 -28.01 6.58
N TYR A 373 9.46 -29.27 6.90
CA TYR A 373 8.67 -30.15 7.77
C TYR A 373 8.61 -29.74 9.26
N TYR A 374 8.90 -28.49 9.62
CA TYR A 374 8.89 -28.07 11.02
C TYR A 374 7.46 -27.91 11.53
N GLN A 375 7.18 -28.55 12.66
CA GLN A 375 5.94 -28.33 13.39
C GLN A 375 5.95 -26.94 14.02
N LEU A 376 5.13 -26.04 13.47
CA LEU A 376 4.90 -24.70 13.99
C LEU A 376 4.18 -24.82 15.34
N LYS A 377 4.77 -24.25 16.40
CA LYS A 377 4.11 -24.10 17.69
C LYS A 377 3.71 -22.64 17.91
N ILE A 378 2.42 -22.41 18.11
CA ILE A 378 1.85 -21.11 18.49
C ILE A 378 1.17 -21.30 19.84
N LYS A 379 1.59 -20.53 20.85
CA LYS A 379 0.95 -20.58 22.18
C LYS A 379 -0.39 -19.82 22.16
N PRO A 380 -1.39 -20.22 22.95
CA PRO A 380 -2.59 -19.41 23.17
C PRO A 380 -2.24 -17.97 23.55
N ASP A 381 -3.06 -17.01 23.11
CA ASP A 381 -2.88 -15.56 23.35
C ASP A 381 -1.59 -14.93 22.79
N SER A 382 -0.82 -15.63 21.94
CA SER A 382 0.40 -15.09 21.34
C SER A 382 0.17 -14.22 20.10
N LEU A 383 -1.02 -14.29 19.50
CA LEU A 383 -1.42 -13.49 18.33
C LEU A 383 -2.14 -12.18 18.74
N PRO A 384 -2.15 -11.14 17.90
CA PRO A 384 -2.86 -9.89 18.17
C PRO A 384 -4.37 -10.12 18.33
N LYS A 385 -4.99 -9.47 19.32
CA LYS A 385 -6.43 -9.66 19.62
C LYS A 385 -7.38 -9.05 18.57
N ASN A 386 -6.92 -8.07 17.81
CA ASN A 386 -7.73 -7.31 16.85
C ASN A 386 -7.65 -7.83 15.40
N LEU A 387 -7.16 -9.06 15.20
CA LEU A 387 -7.11 -9.66 13.86
C LEU A 387 -8.51 -9.84 13.29
N ILE A 388 -8.69 -9.42 12.04
CA ILE A 388 -9.89 -9.64 11.23
C ILE A 388 -9.66 -10.81 10.27
N SER A 389 -8.47 -10.88 9.68
CA SER A 389 -8.05 -11.96 8.79
C SER A 389 -6.79 -12.65 9.30
N LEU A 390 -6.81 -13.98 9.30
CA LEU A 390 -5.68 -14.83 9.65
C LEU A 390 -5.51 -15.91 8.59
N SER A 391 -4.28 -16.06 8.09
CA SER A 391 -3.91 -17.11 7.15
C SER A 391 -2.71 -17.89 7.67
N PHE A 392 -2.83 -19.22 7.73
CA PHE A 392 -1.73 -20.14 7.92
C PHE A 392 -1.46 -20.86 6.61
N GLU A 393 -0.29 -20.63 6.03
CA GLU A 393 0.08 -21.11 4.70
C GLU A 393 1.22 -22.11 4.76
N TYR A 394 0.99 -23.31 4.21
CA TYR A 394 1.97 -24.40 4.20
C TYR A 394 2.56 -24.68 5.58
N CYS A 395 1.68 -24.79 6.59
CA CYS A 395 2.08 -24.98 7.97
C CYS A 395 1.80 -26.42 8.43
N LYS A 396 2.74 -27.01 9.20
CA LYS A 396 2.44 -28.14 10.09
C LYS A 396 2.06 -27.60 11.46
N LEU A 397 0.77 -27.49 11.73
CA LEU A 397 0.24 -26.82 12.91
C LEU A 397 -0.91 -27.64 13.51
N GLN A 398 -0.82 -27.91 14.81
CA GLN A 398 -1.97 -28.37 15.59
C GLN A 398 -2.74 -27.14 16.08
N ILE A 399 -4.00 -26.99 15.65
CA ILE A 399 -4.83 -25.86 16.04
C ILE A 399 -5.58 -26.24 17.32
N LYS A 400 -5.30 -25.50 18.40
CA LYS A 400 -5.87 -25.70 19.74
C LYS A 400 -6.76 -24.54 20.15
N THR A 401 -7.62 -24.80 21.13
CA THR A 401 -8.48 -23.77 21.73
C THR A 401 -7.67 -22.57 22.23
N GLY A 402 -8.10 -21.36 21.86
CA GLY A 402 -7.44 -20.10 22.26
C GLY A 402 -6.23 -19.69 21.42
N MET A 403 -5.81 -20.47 20.42
CA MET A 403 -4.73 -20.07 19.50
C MET A 403 -5.17 -19.00 18.50
N ILE A 404 -6.38 -19.14 17.95
CA ILE A 404 -6.95 -18.17 17.01
C ILE A 404 -7.74 -17.13 17.80
N PRO A 405 -7.45 -15.82 17.65
CA PRO A 405 -8.18 -14.78 18.37
C PRO A 405 -9.67 -14.74 18.00
N PHE A 406 -10.53 -14.48 18.99
CA PHE A 406 -11.98 -14.40 18.82
C PHE A 406 -12.44 -13.25 17.89
N GLY A 407 -11.58 -12.32 17.51
CA GLY A 407 -11.91 -11.26 16.54
C GLY A 407 -11.90 -11.72 15.07
N VAL A 408 -11.30 -12.88 14.78
CA VAL A 408 -11.05 -13.32 13.40
C VAL A 408 -12.36 -13.66 12.69
N LYS A 409 -12.59 -13.04 11.54
CA LYS A 409 -13.75 -13.28 10.67
C LYS A 409 -13.40 -14.11 9.43
N ASN A 410 -12.19 -13.92 8.90
CA ASN A 410 -11.70 -14.60 7.70
C ASN A 410 -10.50 -15.47 8.08
N LEU A 411 -10.69 -16.80 8.05
CA LEU A 411 -9.65 -17.76 8.40
C LEU A 411 -9.27 -18.59 7.17
N LYS A 412 -7.98 -18.62 6.80
CA LYS A 412 -7.44 -19.54 5.79
C LYS A 412 -6.47 -20.51 6.45
N LEU A 413 -6.71 -21.81 6.28
CA LEU A 413 -5.87 -22.89 6.75
C LEU A 413 -5.40 -23.71 5.55
N GLU A 414 -4.14 -23.54 5.18
CA GLU A 414 -3.44 -24.38 4.20
C GLU A 414 -2.44 -25.24 4.98
N LEU A 415 -2.95 -26.35 5.51
CA LEU A 415 -2.22 -27.26 6.38
C LEU A 415 -1.66 -28.42 5.54
N ASP A 416 -0.44 -28.85 5.81
CA ASP A 416 0.10 -30.07 5.19
C ASP A 416 -0.57 -31.31 5.81
N LEU A 417 -1.73 -31.70 5.28
CA LEU A 417 -2.50 -32.84 5.78
C LEU A 417 -1.93 -34.20 5.34
N GLY A 418 -0.69 -34.25 4.82
CA GLY A 418 -0.16 -35.38 4.06
C GLY A 418 -0.44 -36.77 4.65
N ASP A 419 -0.63 -37.75 3.77
CA ASP A 419 -1.18 -39.10 4.04
C ASP A 419 -0.43 -39.98 5.05
N ASN A 420 0.71 -39.53 5.56
CA ASN A 420 1.47 -40.31 6.53
C ASN A 420 0.84 -40.12 7.92
N GLU A 421 0.43 -41.21 8.57
CA GLU A 421 -0.13 -41.26 9.94
C GLU A 421 0.69 -40.50 11.01
N TYR A 422 1.92 -40.13 10.69
CA TYR A 422 2.83 -39.32 11.51
C TYR A 422 2.61 -37.80 11.42
N ASN A 423 1.80 -37.30 10.47
CA ASN A 423 1.50 -35.87 10.31
C ASN A 423 0.23 -35.48 11.10
N SER A 424 0.43 -35.15 12.37
CA SER A 424 -0.62 -34.72 13.32
C SER A 424 -1.09 -33.28 13.14
N ASN A 425 -1.48 -32.90 11.91
CA ASN A 425 -2.26 -31.68 11.72
C ASN A 425 -3.69 -31.96 12.17
N SER A 426 -3.96 -31.76 13.46
CA SER A 426 -5.30 -31.85 14.03
C SER A 426 -5.85 -30.47 14.38
N ILE A 427 -7.16 -30.32 14.19
CA ILE A 427 -7.93 -29.15 14.60
C ILE A 427 -8.77 -29.61 15.78
N GLU A 428 -8.48 -29.10 16.97
CA GLU A 428 -9.23 -29.43 18.19
C GLU A 428 -10.66 -28.89 18.09
N ILE A 429 -11.65 -29.62 18.61
CA ILE A 429 -13.03 -29.14 18.72
C ILE A 429 -13.07 -27.81 19.48
N GLY A 430 -13.78 -26.82 18.93
CA GLY A 430 -13.86 -25.47 19.50
C GLY A 430 -12.63 -24.57 19.25
N SER A 431 -11.60 -25.04 18.52
CA SER A 431 -10.41 -24.24 18.24
C SER A 431 -10.60 -23.16 17.16
N ILE A 432 -11.58 -23.34 16.28
CA ILE A 432 -12.02 -22.30 15.33
C ILE A 432 -13.03 -21.39 16.06
N PRO A 433 -12.75 -20.08 16.23
CA PRO A 433 -13.63 -19.19 16.99
C PRO A 433 -15.00 -19.04 16.35
N SER A 434 -16.03 -18.86 17.18
CA SER A 434 -17.41 -18.65 16.73
C SER A 434 -17.66 -17.31 16.03
N SER A 435 -16.63 -16.49 15.82
CA SER A 435 -16.65 -15.27 15.01
C SER A 435 -16.34 -15.48 13.52
N VAL A 436 -15.81 -16.65 13.15
CA VAL A 436 -15.34 -16.93 11.78
C VAL A 436 -16.52 -17.08 10.83
N GLU A 437 -16.70 -16.09 9.96
CA GLU A 437 -17.76 -16.03 8.94
C GLU A 437 -17.33 -16.69 7.63
N THR A 438 -16.03 -16.63 7.31
CA THR A 438 -15.43 -17.23 6.10
C THR A 438 -14.27 -18.13 6.49
N LEU A 439 -14.34 -19.41 6.09
CA LEU A 439 -13.31 -20.42 6.30
C LEU A 439 -12.80 -20.94 4.95
N SER A 440 -11.49 -20.91 4.75
CA SER A 440 -10.82 -21.50 3.59
C SER A 440 -9.92 -22.65 4.03
N LEU A 441 -10.09 -23.83 3.43
CA LEU A 441 -9.35 -25.05 3.78
C LEU A 441 -8.75 -25.71 2.53
N ASN A 442 -7.57 -26.31 2.68
CA ASN A 442 -6.98 -27.20 1.66
C ASN A 442 -7.29 -28.69 1.86
N GLY A 443 -8.29 -29.02 2.67
CA GLY A 443 -8.75 -30.39 2.91
C GLY A 443 -10.06 -30.42 3.68
N PHE A 444 -10.63 -31.63 3.85
CA PHE A 444 -11.90 -31.82 4.52
C PHE A 444 -11.75 -32.01 6.03
N ILE A 445 -12.63 -31.38 6.79
CA ILE A 445 -12.83 -31.65 8.21
C ILE A 445 -13.66 -32.92 8.34
N THR A 446 -13.24 -33.83 9.21
CA THR A 446 -13.87 -35.14 9.41
C THR A 446 -14.78 -35.22 10.64
N GLU A 447 -14.85 -34.14 11.44
CA GLU A 447 -15.63 -34.10 12.69
C GLU A 447 -16.61 -32.92 12.68
N ASN A 448 -17.87 -33.17 13.06
CA ASN A 448 -18.98 -32.21 13.02
C ASN A 448 -18.76 -30.97 13.89
N GLU A 449 -18.08 -31.11 15.01
CA GLU A 449 -18.02 -30.08 16.06
C GLU A 449 -16.88 -29.07 15.85
N ILE A 450 -16.15 -29.19 14.74
CA ILE A 450 -15.04 -28.28 14.42
C ILE A 450 -15.52 -26.98 13.75
N PHE A 451 -16.63 -27.03 13.00
CA PHE A 451 -17.10 -25.83 12.31
C PHE A 451 -17.75 -24.82 13.29
N PRO A 452 -17.42 -23.52 13.19
CA PRO A 452 -18.03 -22.52 14.05
C PRO A 452 -19.48 -22.23 13.61
N PRO A 453 -20.38 -21.92 14.56
CA PRO A 453 -21.80 -21.72 14.26
C PRO A 453 -22.09 -20.50 13.36
N SER A 454 -21.18 -19.53 13.27
CA SER A 454 -21.30 -18.33 12.43
C SER A 454 -20.82 -18.51 10.98
N LEU A 455 -20.28 -19.68 10.63
CA LEU A 455 -19.71 -19.92 9.31
C LEU A 455 -20.78 -19.80 8.22
N THR A 456 -20.64 -18.81 7.34
CA THR A 456 -21.59 -18.58 6.23
C THR A 456 -20.98 -18.91 4.87
N HIS A 457 -19.66 -18.82 4.75
CA HIS A 457 -18.91 -19.03 3.51
C HIS A 457 -17.78 -20.03 3.72
N LEU A 458 -17.81 -21.14 2.98
CA LEU A 458 -16.77 -22.15 3.01
C LEU A 458 -16.08 -22.25 1.65
N ILE A 459 -14.75 -22.25 1.65
CA ILE A 459 -13.92 -22.35 0.46
C ILE A 459 -13.01 -23.55 0.63
N TYR A 460 -13.16 -24.55 -0.24
CA TYR A 460 -12.14 -25.58 -0.39
C TYR A 460 -11.27 -25.27 -1.60
N PHE A 461 -9.95 -25.39 -1.45
CA PHE A 461 -8.97 -25.15 -2.50
C PHE A 461 -7.88 -26.23 -2.49
N ASN A 462 -7.19 -26.46 -3.60
CA ASN A 462 -6.07 -27.40 -3.70
C ASN A 462 -6.38 -28.82 -3.14
N ILE A 463 -7.63 -29.29 -3.24
CA ILE A 463 -7.97 -30.65 -2.81
C ILE A 463 -7.43 -31.67 -3.83
N GLU A 464 -6.66 -32.65 -3.39
CA GLU A 464 -6.27 -33.78 -4.25
C GLU A 464 -7.45 -34.75 -4.43
N MET A 465 -7.78 -35.10 -5.68
CA MET A 465 -8.96 -35.95 -5.99
C MET A 465 -8.70 -37.44 -5.91
N GLU A 466 -7.45 -37.88 -5.99
CA GLU A 466 -7.11 -39.27 -6.29
C GLU A 466 -7.66 -40.27 -5.25
N SER A 467 -7.96 -39.81 -4.03
CA SER A 467 -8.44 -40.63 -2.91
C SER A 467 -9.92 -40.40 -2.53
N LEU A 468 -10.62 -39.49 -3.21
CA LEU A 468 -11.98 -39.05 -2.84
C LEU A 468 -13.06 -39.75 -3.65
N THR A 469 -13.85 -40.59 -2.97
CA THR A 469 -15.07 -41.18 -3.55
C THR A 469 -16.28 -40.28 -3.33
N LYS A 470 -17.32 -40.44 -4.15
CA LYS A 470 -18.59 -39.71 -3.99
C LYS A 470 -19.20 -39.92 -2.59
N ASP A 471 -19.10 -41.12 -2.04
CA ASP A 471 -19.63 -41.45 -0.72
C ASP A 471 -18.87 -40.72 0.39
N LYS A 472 -17.52 -40.65 0.30
CA LYS A 472 -16.71 -39.84 1.22
C LYS A 472 -17.09 -38.36 1.15
N LEU A 473 -17.23 -37.80 -0.05
CA LEU A 473 -17.64 -36.40 -0.22
C LEU A 473 -19.03 -36.14 0.37
N THR A 474 -19.97 -37.04 0.13
CA THR A 474 -21.33 -36.95 0.72
C THR A 474 -21.26 -36.99 2.24
N SER A 475 -20.39 -37.84 2.81
CA SER A 475 -20.16 -37.89 4.25
C SER A 475 -19.52 -36.62 4.81
N TYR A 476 -18.63 -35.94 4.07
CA TYR A 476 -18.05 -34.67 4.52
C TYR A 476 -19.03 -33.50 4.42
N PHE A 477 -19.85 -33.47 3.36
CA PHE A 477 -20.83 -32.39 3.19
C PHE A 477 -22.02 -32.51 4.15
N SER A 478 -22.32 -33.70 4.68
CA SER A 478 -23.31 -33.84 5.75
C SER A 478 -22.83 -33.28 7.09
N LEU A 479 -21.52 -33.03 7.25
CA LEU A 479 -20.94 -32.42 8.46
C LEU A 479 -21.02 -30.88 8.48
N LEU A 480 -21.45 -30.27 7.38
CA LEU A 480 -21.49 -28.81 7.26
C LEU A 480 -22.54 -28.20 8.20
N PRO A 481 -22.22 -27.11 8.93
CA PRO A 481 -23.18 -26.45 9.79
C PRO A 481 -24.32 -25.80 8.99
N LYS A 482 -25.51 -25.74 9.59
CA LYS A 482 -26.72 -25.17 8.98
C LYS A 482 -26.61 -23.67 8.61
N SER A 483 -25.59 -22.98 9.12
CA SER A 483 -25.32 -21.57 8.83
C SER A 483 -24.66 -21.34 7.47
N ILE A 484 -24.09 -22.36 6.83
CA ILE A 484 -23.44 -22.20 5.53
C ILE A 484 -24.47 -21.89 4.45
N THR A 485 -24.23 -20.79 3.73
CA THR A 485 -25.07 -20.33 2.61
C THR A 485 -24.32 -20.30 1.27
N SER A 486 -22.98 -20.26 1.30
CA SER A 486 -22.13 -20.24 0.10
C SER A 486 -20.99 -21.24 0.22
N LEU A 487 -20.80 -22.03 -0.83
CA LEU A 487 -19.71 -23.00 -0.96
C LEU A 487 -18.89 -22.68 -2.21
N THR A 488 -17.57 -22.58 -2.08
CA THR A 488 -16.64 -22.49 -3.22
C THR A 488 -15.79 -23.74 -3.24
N ILE A 489 -15.79 -24.45 -4.37
CA ILE A 489 -15.02 -25.66 -4.58
C ILE A 489 -14.36 -25.61 -5.95
N ASP A 490 -13.42 -26.50 -6.19
CA ASP A 490 -12.77 -26.67 -7.48
C ASP A 490 -13.76 -27.12 -8.57
N GLN A 491 -13.56 -26.67 -9.80
CA GLN A 491 -14.43 -27.02 -10.93
C GLN A 491 -14.51 -28.52 -11.20
N LYS A 492 -13.50 -29.32 -10.84
CA LYS A 492 -13.56 -30.78 -11.01
C LYS A 492 -14.72 -31.45 -10.25
N PHE A 493 -15.26 -30.80 -9.21
CA PHE A 493 -16.41 -31.30 -8.47
C PHE A 493 -17.76 -31.07 -9.19
N GLN A 494 -17.80 -30.27 -10.26
CA GLN A 494 -19.03 -29.88 -10.95
C GLN A 494 -19.80 -31.09 -11.50
N ASN A 495 -19.09 -32.16 -11.91
CA ASN A 495 -19.69 -33.33 -12.55
C ASN A 495 -20.11 -34.44 -11.57
N LEU A 496 -19.85 -34.29 -10.27
CA LEU A 496 -20.04 -35.37 -9.29
C LEU A 496 -21.48 -35.53 -8.78
N ASN A 497 -22.40 -34.64 -9.19
CA ASN A 497 -23.79 -34.63 -8.73
C ASN A 497 -23.88 -34.79 -7.20
N LEU A 498 -23.22 -33.87 -6.49
CA LEU A 498 -23.10 -33.88 -5.03
C LEU A 498 -24.44 -33.52 -4.40
N THR A 499 -24.87 -34.28 -3.39
CA THR A 499 -25.98 -33.90 -2.53
C THR A 499 -25.45 -32.93 -1.48
N LEU A 500 -25.95 -31.70 -1.49
CA LEU A 500 -25.55 -30.65 -0.57
C LEU A 500 -26.69 -30.31 0.40
N PRO A 501 -26.39 -29.84 1.61
CA PRO A 501 -27.40 -29.28 2.51
C PRO A 501 -28.24 -28.20 1.81
N ASP A 502 -29.55 -28.18 2.07
CA ASP A 502 -30.51 -27.21 1.51
C ASP A 502 -30.21 -25.75 1.91
N THR A 503 -29.41 -25.55 2.95
CA THR A 503 -28.93 -24.25 3.39
C THR A 503 -27.97 -23.58 2.40
N ILE A 504 -27.30 -24.37 1.55
CA ILE A 504 -26.34 -23.87 0.54
C ILE A 504 -27.10 -23.29 -0.66
N LYS A 505 -27.16 -21.95 -0.71
CA LYS A 505 -27.87 -21.20 -1.77
C LYS A 505 -26.99 -20.87 -2.96
N LYS A 506 -25.67 -20.87 -2.77
CA LYS A 506 -24.70 -20.46 -3.79
C LYS A 506 -23.53 -21.44 -3.83
N ILE A 507 -23.22 -21.93 -5.04
CA ILE A 507 -22.05 -22.75 -5.30
C ILE A 507 -21.20 -22.04 -6.35
N ASN A 508 -19.93 -21.82 -6.04
CA ASN A 508 -18.97 -21.30 -7.00
C ASN A 508 -17.94 -22.37 -7.31
N TYR A 509 -17.69 -22.56 -8.61
CA TYR A 509 -16.64 -23.45 -9.09
C TYR A 509 -15.44 -22.59 -9.48
N LYS A 510 -14.31 -22.79 -8.81
CA LYS A 510 -13.06 -22.10 -9.11
C LYS A 510 -12.26 -22.92 -10.12
N LEU A 511 -11.84 -22.28 -11.21
CA LEU A 511 -10.84 -22.84 -12.13
C LEU A 511 -9.50 -22.96 -11.38
N ASP A 512 -8.83 -24.09 -11.55
CA ASP A 512 -7.43 -24.25 -11.13
C ASP A 512 -6.60 -23.14 -11.79
N GLN A 513 -5.87 -22.40 -10.95
CA GLN A 513 -5.03 -21.26 -11.37
C GLN A 513 -3.56 -21.63 -11.38
#